data_AF-A0A1I6QH27-F1
#
_entry.id   AF-A0A1I6QH27-F1
#
_cell.length_a   1.000
_cell.length_b   1.000
_cell.length_c   1.000
_cell.angle_alpha   90.00
_cell.angle_beta   90.00
_cell.angle_gamma   90.00
#
_symmetry.space_group_name_H-M   'P 1'
#
loop_
_entity.id
_entity.type
_entity.pdbx_description
1 polymer ?
#
loop_
_entity_poly.entity_id
_entity_poly.type
_entity_poly.pdbx_seq_one_letter_code
_entity_poly.pdbx_strand_id
1 'polypeptide(L)'
;MTGEQFIQIIIEVILFLIVSYFLFYNSWLKQLGKETAKLSTAEELTRLTENVKKDFHEQIESYKSKLNEELTLKIEPIKSELAKANITHQIQFGFLHQERAKVIVALYQKLVELHSAMIDWTNFMHEIREDAEKESQERNRRASTALYDFRNFYLLNKLFFPQSICAYIDEVFTEYWDKGWDFGYRQDRIRSGSLTGDYYKSYLEDMSKISDELKNKLPIKIAELETKFRKILNVEDEL
;
A
#
# COMPACT_ATOMS: atom_id res chain seq x y z
N MET A 1 -82.59 36.01 -88.52
CA MET A 1 -82.41 35.72 -87.09
C MET A 1 -83.02 36.88 -86.34
N THR A 2 -84.18 36.68 -85.70
CA THR A 2 -84.94 37.74 -85.03
C THR A 2 -84.29 38.10 -83.69
N GLY A 3 -84.32 39.38 -83.30
CA GLY A 3 -83.60 39.91 -82.12
C GLY A 3 -83.93 39.23 -80.78
N GLU A 4 -85.08 38.56 -80.68
CA GLU A 4 -85.48 37.78 -79.49
C GLU A 4 -84.62 36.52 -79.28
N GLN A 5 -84.16 35.86 -80.34
CA GLN A 5 -83.32 34.65 -80.23
C GLN A 5 -81.92 34.97 -79.66
N PHE A 6 -81.40 36.17 -79.91
CA PHE A 6 -80.07 36.57 -79.46
C PHE A 6 -80.04 36.90 -77.97
N ILE A 7 -81.10 37.54 -77.46
CA ILE A 7 -81.27 37.86 -76.04
C ILE A 7 -81.42 36.57 -75.22
N GLN A 8 -82.15 35.59 -75.75
CA GLN A 8 -82.36 34.30 -75.07
C GLN A 8 -81.05 33.51 -74.94
N ILE A 9 -80.21 33.50 -75.98
CA ILE A 9 -78.87 32.88 -75.94
C ILE A 9 -77.96 33.61 -74.94
N ILE A 10 -77.98 34.95 -74.88
CA ILE A 10 -77.17 35.71 -73.92
C ILE A 10 -77.57 35.38 -72.48
N ILE A 11 -78.88 35.29 -72.20
CA ILE A 11 -79.39 34.95 -70.87
C ILE A 11 -78.99 33.52 -70.48
N GLU A 12 -79.10 32.54 -71.40
CA GLU A 12 -78.64 31.18 -71.15
C GLU A 12 -77.14 31.10 -70.88
N VAL A 13 -76.32 31.84 -71.64
CA VAL A 13 -74.86 31.89 -71.43
C VAL A 13 -74.53 32.52 -70.08
N ILE A 14 -75.20 33.60 -69.69
CA ILE A 14 -75.00 34.25 -68.39
C ILE A 14 -75.43 33.32 -67.25
N LEU A 15 -76.58 32.65 -67.36
CA LEU A 15 -77.03 31.67 -66.38
C LEU A 15 -76.06 30.49 -66.28
N PHE A 16 -75.56 29.98 -67.40
CA PHE A 16 -74.57 28.91 -67.43
C PHE A 16 -73.26 29.33 -66.76
N LEU A 17 -72.80 30.56 -66.99
CA LEU A 17 -71.62 31.12 -66.33
C LEU A 17 -71.82 31.32 -64.83
N ILE A 18 -73.00 31.78 -64.38
CA ILE A 18 -73.32 31.93 -62.96
C ILE A 18 -73.36 30.57 -62.26
N VAL A 19 -74.03 29.59 -62.85
CA VAL A 19 -74.10 28.23 -62.31
C VAL A 19 -72.71 27.57 -62.30
N SER A 20 -71.94 27.74 -63.37
CA SER A 20 -70.56 27.25 -63.46
C SER A 20 -69.66 27.89 -62.40
N TYR A 21 -69.74 29.22 -62.22
CA TYR A 21 -69.02 29.95 -61.19
C TYR A 21 -69.42 29.49 -59.78
N PHE A 22 -70.71 29.28 -59.53
CA PHE A 22 -71.21 28.82 -58.23
C PHE A 22 -70.77 27.39 -57.91
N LEU A 23 -70.82 26.49 -58.90
CA LEU A 23 -70.33 25.12 -58.76
C LEU A 23 -68.81 25.09 -58.51
N PHE A 24 -68.06 25.91 -59.24
CA PHE A 24 -66.61 26.03 -59.05
C PHE A 24 -66.28 26.61 -57.67
N TYR A 25 -66.98 27.66 -57.24
CA TYR A 25 -66.78 28.29 -55.93
C TYR A 25 -67.07 27.33 -54.77
N ASN A 26 -68.16 26.56 -54.85
CA ASN A 26 -68.49 25.56 -53.84
C ASN A 26 -67.48 24.39 -53.82
N SER A 27 -66.99 23.98 -54.99
CA SER A 27 -65.92 22.98 -55.08
C SER A 27 -64.60 23.49 -54.48
N TRP A 28 -64.24 24.74 -54.78
CA TRP A 28 -63.03 25.40 -54.29
C TRP A 28 -63.07 25.61 -52.77
N LEU A 29 -64.20 26.03 -52.20
CA LEU A 29 -64.37 26.14 -50.75
C LEU A 29 -64.26 24.79 -50.03
N LYS A 30 -64.82 23.71 -50.62
CA LYS A 30 -64.66 22.36 -50.07
C LYS A 30 -63.20 21.89 -50.11
N GLN A 31 -62.45 22.28 -51.14
CA GLN A 31 -61.04 21.93 -51.26
C GLN A 31 -60.17 22.72 -50.29
N LEU A 32 -60.42 24.03 -50.12
CA LEU A 32 -59.80 24.85 -49.09
C LEU A 32 -60.07 24.33 -47.68
N GLY A 33 -61.32 23.99 -47.35
CA GLY A 33 -61.67 23.43 -46.04
C GLY A 33 -60.95 22.10 -45.76
N LYS A 34 -60.72 21.27 -46.78
CA LYS A 34 -59.94 20.03 -46.66
C LYS A 34 -58.44 20.30 -46.45
N GLU A 35 -57.88 21.31 -47.10
CA GLU A 35 -56.47 21.67 -46.94
C GLU A 35 -56.20 22.37 -45.60
N THR A 36 -57.09 23.26 -45.15
CA THR A 36 -56.96 23.92 -43.84
C THR A 36 -57.14 22.95 -42.68
N ALA A 37 -58.06 21.98 -42.78
CA ALA A 37 -58.18 20.92 -41.78
C ALA A 37 -56.93 20.02 -41.71
N LYS A 38 -56.32 19.71 -42.86
CA LYS A 38 -55.03 18.99 -42.92
C LYS A 38 -53.88 19.79 -42.31
N LEU A 39 -53.88 21.11 -42.51
CA LEU A 39 -52.85 22.00 -42.00
C LEU A 39 -52.98 22.19 -40.47
N SER A 40 -54.20 22.38 -39.97
CA SER A 40 -54.51 22.45 -38.54
C SER A 40 -54.15 21.15 -37.81
N THR A 41 -54.50 20.00 -38.40
CA THR A 41 -54.13 18.69 -37.83
C THR A 41 -52.63 18.44 -37.88
N ALA A 42 -51.93 18.90 -38.92
CA ALA A 42 -50.47 18.84 -38.98
C ALA A 42 -49.80 19.75 -37.93
N GLU A 43 -50.29 20.98 -37.73
CA GLU A 43 -49.76 21.91 -36.72
C GLU A 43 -49.98 21.38 -35.30
N GLU A 44 -51.17 20.83 -35.00
CA GLU A 44 -51.46 20.17 -33.73
C GLU A 44 -50.58 18.94 -33.48
N LEU A 45 -50.39 18.09 -34.51
CA LEU A 45 -49.45 16.97 -34.45
C LEU A 45 -48.02 17.45 -34.17
N THR A 46 -47.60 18.54 -34.81
CA THR A 46 -46.26 19.11 -34.62
C THR A 46 -46.08 19.62 -33.19
N ARG A 47 -47.05 20.39 -32.67
CA ARG A 47 -47.06 20.85 -31.27
C ARG A 47 -47.09 19.71 -30.27
N LEU A 48 -47.89 18.67 -30.51
CA LEU A 48 -47.93 17.49 -29.65
C LEU A 48 -46.57 16.78 -29.65
N THR A 49 -45.94 16.62 -30.83
CA THR A 49 -44.60 16.01 -30.91
C THR A 49 -43.52 16.84 -30.22
N GLU A 50 -43.58 18.18 -30.30
CA GLU A 50 -42.68 19.07 -29.57
C GLU A 50 -42.90 19.01 -28.06
N ASN A 51 -44.15 19.03 -27.61
CA ASN A 51 -44.48 18.92 -26.18
C ASN A 51 -44.05 17.57 -25.60
N VAL A 52 -44.28 16.47 -26.33
CA VAL A 52 -43.83 15.14 -25.93
C VAL A 52 -42.30 15.07 -25.91
N LYS A 53 -41.60 15.62 -26.92
CA LYS A 53 -40.13 15.72 -26.90
C LYS A 53 -39.62 16.51 -25.71
N LYS A 54 -40.26 17.64 -25.40
CA LYS A 54 -39.89 18.51 -24.29
C LYS A 54 -40.11 17.80 -22.95
N ASP A 55 -41.26 17.17 -22.74
CA ASP A 55 -41.58 16.42 -21.53
C ASP A 55 -40.61 15.24 -21.33
N PHE A 56 -40.31 14.49 -22.40
CA PHE A 56 -39.27 13.45 -22.34
C PHE A 56 -37.90 14.02 -22.00
N HIS A 57 -37.53 15.17 -22.57
CA HIS A 57 -36.25 15.81 -22.26
C HIS A 57 -36.18 16.24 -20.79
N GLU A 58 -37.24 16.87 -20.27
CA GLU A 58 -37.34 17.26 -18.85
C GLU A 58 -37.29 16.04 -17.92
N GLN A 59 -37.98 14.96 -18.27
CA GLN A 59 -37.93 13.71 -17.50
C GLN A 59 -36.52 13.09 -17.52
N ILE A 60 -35.85 13.04 -18.68
CA ILE A 60 -34.49 12.53 -18.79
C ILE A 60 -33.52 13.35 -17.92
N GLU A 61 -33.60 14.67 -17.98
CA GLU A 61 -32.75 15.55 -17.16
C GLU A 61 -33.05 15.38 -15.66
N SER A 62 -34.31 15.26 -15.28
CA SER A 62 -34.71 14.96 -13.89
C SER A 62 -34.17 13.62 -13.40
N TYR A 63 -34.27 12.55 -14.22
CA TYR A 63 -33.73 11.24 -13.89
C TYR A 63 -32.20 11.26 -13.78
N LYS A 64 -31.50 11.94 -14.71
CA LYS A 64 -30.05 12.11 -14.62
C LYS A 64 -29.65 12.83 -13.35
N SER A 65 -30.35 13.92 -13.00
CA SER A 65 -30.07 14.68 -11.78
C SER A 65 -30.25 13.82 -10.53
N LYS A 66 -31.38 13.11 -10.41
CA LYS A 66 -31.67 12.22 -9.27
C LYS A 66 -30.66 11.08 -9.17
N LEU A 67 -30.31 10.47 -10.31
CA LEU A 67 -29.33 9.40 -10.33
C LEU A 67 -27.96 9.91 -9.88
N ASN A 68 -27.53 11.08 -10.35
CA ASN A 68 -26.25 11.66 -9.97
C ASN A 68 -26.20 12.07 -8.50
N GLU A 69 -27.31 12.60 -7.97
CA GLU A 69 -27.47 12.88 -6.54
C GLU A 69 -27.38 11.61 -5.70
N GLU A 70 -28.13 10.56 -6.06
CA GLU A 70 -28.09 9.28 -5.36
C GLU A 70 -26.70 8.62 -5.45
N LEU A 71 -26.05 8.73 -6.61
CA LEU A 71 -24.68 8.24 -6.83
C LEU A 71 -23.70 8.99 -5.93
N THR A 72 -23.83 10.32 -5.84
CA THR A 72 -22.98 11.15 -4.97
C THR A 72 -23.22 10.83 -3.50
N LEU A 73 -24.49 10.71 -3.08
CA LEU A 73 -24.86 10.36 -1.71
C LEU A 73 -24.34 9.00 -1.28
N LYS A 74 -24.20 8.03 -2.20
CA LYS A 74 -23.67 6.70 -1.91
C LYS A 74 -22.16 6.60 -2.05
N ILE A 75 -21.58 7.20 -3.09
CA ILE A 75 -20.15 7.08 -3.40
C ILE A 75 -19.29 7.96 -2.49
N GLU A 76 -19.74 9.18 -2.19
CA GLU A 76 -18.92 10.14 -1.44
C GLU A 76 -18.62 9.65 0.00
N PRO A 77 -19.58 9.08 0.75
CA PRO A 77 -19.28 8.49 2.06
C PRO A 77 -18.31 7.31 1.95
N ILE A 78 -18.51 6.40 0.99
CA ILE A 78 -17.64 5.24 0.80
C ILE A 78 -16.21 5.68 0.46
N LYS A 79 -16.04 6.66 -0.43
CA LYS A 79 -14.72 7.24 -0.74
C LYS A 79 -14.09 7.87 0.49
N SER A 80 -14.85 8.62 1.27
CA SER A 80 -14.37 9.24 2.51
C SER A 80 -13.94 8.20 3.54
N GLU A 81 -14.73 7.15 3.73
CA GLU A 81 -14.40 6.03 4.62
C GLU A 81 -13.16 5.28 4.16
N LEU A 82 -13.05 4.97 2.87
CA LEU A 82 -11.88 4.32 2.31
C LEU A 82 -10.62 5.18 2.45
N ALA A 83 -10.72 6.49 2.23
CA ALA A 83 -9.62 7.43 2.45
C ALA A 83 -9.19 7.46 3.92
N LYS A 84 -10.14 7.53 4.86
CA LYS A 84 -9.86 7.46 6.31
C LYS A 84 -9.20 6.15 6.71
N ALA A 85 -9.70 5.02 6.20
CA ALA A 85 -9.14 3.70 6.46
C ALA A 85 -7.70 3.60 5.92
N ASN A 86 -7.47 4.08 4.69
CA ASN A 86 -6.14 4.10 4.09
C ASN A 86 -5.16 4.97 4.90
N ILE A 87 -5.57 6.17 5.29
CA ILE A 87 -4.75 7.05 6.15
C ILE A 87 -4.44 6.37 7.48
N THR A 88 -5.44 5.73 8.10
CA THR A 88 -5.26 5.01 9.37
C THR A 88 -4.26 3.86 9.21
N HIS A 89 -4.40 3.06 8.16
CA HIS A 89 -3.46 2.00 7.83
C HIS A 89 -2.05 2.53 7.60
N GLN A 90 -1.89 3.62 6.85
CA GLN A 90 -0.58 4.25 6.61
C GLN A 90 0.06 4.75 7.91
N ILE A 91 -0.71 5.36 8.81
CA ILE A 91 -0.21 5.84 10.12
C ILE A 91 0.22 4.64 10.99
N GLN A 92 -0.64 3.62 11.11
CA GLN A 92 -0.35 2.43 11.91
C GLN A 92 0.86 1.66 11.37
N PHE A 93 0.91 1.47 10.05
CA PHE A 93 2.01 0.82 9.37
C PHE A 93 3.30 1.63 9.53
N GLY A 94 3.25 2.94 9.29
CA GLY A 94 4.39 3.83 9.47
C GLY A 94 4.95 3.79 10.89
N PHE A 95 4.08 3.88 11.90
CA PHE A 95 4.47 3.79 13.30
C PHE A 95 5.09 2.43 13.64
N LEU A 96 4.46 1.32 13.24
CA LEU A 96 4.98 -0.03 13.49
C LEU A 96 6.34 -0.24 12.81
N HIS A 97 6.50 0.21 11.57
CA HIS A 97 7.76 0.14 10.85
C HIS A 97 8.85 0.99 11.52
N GLN A 98 8.50 2.17 12.01
CA GLN A 98 9.43 3.03 12.73
C GLN A 98 9.90 2.40 14.05
N GLU A 99 8.98 1.85 14.85
CA GLU A 99 9.33 1.17 16.11
C GLU A 99 10.19 -0.07 15.86
N ARG A 100 9.81 -0.87 14.86
CA ARG A 100 10.60 -2.03 14.43
C ARG A 100 12.00 -1.63 13.98
N ALA A 101 12.14 -0.52 13.26
CA ALA A 101 13.44 -0.02 12.83
C ALA A 101 14.33 0.39 14.01
N LYS A 102 13.78 1.09 15.00
CA LYS A 102 14.50 1.44 16.24
C LYS A 102 15.01 0.19 16.97
N VAL A 103 14.15 -0.81 17.10
CA VAL A 103 14.50 -2.09 17.75
C VAL A 103 15.61 -2.81 17.01
N ILE A 104 15.55 -2.87 15.67
CA ILE A 104 16.57 -3.51 14.84
C ILE A 104 17.93 -2.83 15.00
N VAL A 105 17.97 -1.50 14.92
CA VAL A 105 19.22 -0.72 15.07
C VAL A 105 19.82 -0.93 16.45
N ALA A 106 19.01 -0.83 17.51
CA ALA A 106 19.47 -1.02 18.88
C ALA A 106 19.96 -2.47 19.14
N LEU A 107 19.27 -3.47 18.58
CA LEU A 107 19.70 -4.86 18.68
C LEU A 107 21.04 -5.08 17.98
N TYR A 108 21.21 -4.54 16.77
CA TYR A 108 22.45 -4.66 16.01
C TYR A 108 23.63 -3.99 16.74
N GLN A 109 23.43 -2.79 17.31
CA GLN A 109 24.45 -2.13 18.13
C GLN A 109 24.91 -3.02 19.30
N LYS A 110 23.97 -3.67 20.00
CA LYS A 110 24.27 -4.59 21.09
C LYS A 110 24.99 -5.85 20.61
N LEU A 111 24.67 -6.36 19.42
CA LEU A 111 25.37 -7.49 18.81
C LEU A 111 26.82 -7.13 18.46
N VAL A 112 27.05 -5.94 17.90
CA VAL A 112 28.39 -5.46 17.57
C VAL A 112 29.22 -5.26 18.84
N GLU A 113 28.63 -4.71 19.90
CA GLU A 113 29.31 -4.59 21.21
C GLU A 113 29.61 -5.97 21.82
N LEU A 114 28.65 -6.90 21.79
CA LEU A 114 28.88 -8.29 22.22
C LEU A 114 30.07 -8.91 21.47
N HIS A 115 30.09 -8.78 20.14
CA HIS A 115 31.17 -9.30 19.33
C HIS A 115 32.52 -8.67 19.69
N SER A 116 32.57 -7.34 19.80
CA SER A 116 33.77 -6.60 20.18
C SER A 116 34.29 -7.02 21.55
N ALA A 117 33.41 -7.08 22.55
CA ALA A 117 33.76 -7.47 23.91
C ALA A 117 34.23 -8.94 23.99
N MET A 118 33.61 -9.84 23.24
CA MET A 118 34.01 -11.25 23.18
C MET A 118 35.37 -11.43 22.51
N ILE A 119 35.67 -10.72 21.43
CA ILE A 119 37.01 -10.74 20.81
C ILE A 119 38.06 -10.20 21.78
N ASP A 120 37.78 -9.06 22.41
CA ASP A 120 38.71 -8.44 23.36
C ASP A 120 39.01 -9.37 24.53
N TRP A 121 37.99 -9.97 25.15
CA TRP A 121 38.18 -10.93 26.23
C TRP A 121 38.90 -12.21 25.80
N THR A 122 38.58 -12.77 24.63
CA THR A 122 39.12 -14.08 24.19
C THR A 122 40.44 -13.99 23.42
N ASN A 123 40.97 -12.79 23.17
CA ASN A 123 42.22 -12.62 22.44
C ASN A 123 43.38 -13.37 23.11
N PHE A 124 44.28 -13.94 22.30
CA PHE A 124 45.41 -14.72 22.79
C PHE A 124 46.45 -13.87 23.53
N MET A 125 46.62 -12.61 23.11
CA MET A 125 47.52 -11.65 23.75
C MET A 125 46.78 -10.35 24.06
N HIS A 126 46.99 -9.85 25.26
CA HIS A 126 46.49 -8.55 25.71
C HIS A 126 47.67 -7.62 26.01
N GLU A 127 47.55 -6.37 25.57
CA GLU A 127 48.43 -5.31 26.04
C GLU A 127 48.13 -5.07 27.53
N ILE A 128 49.16 -5.12 28.38
CA ILE A 128 49.04 -4.81 29.81
C ILE A 128 49.55 -3.38 30.01
N ARG A 129 48.72 -2.50 30.56
CA ARG A 129 49.07 -1.09 30.76
C ARG A 129 49.44 -0.79 32.21
N GLU A 130 48.64 -1.29 33.14
CA GLU A 130 48.82 -1.06 34.58
C GLU A 130 48.85 -2.38 35.35
N ASP A 131 47.77 -3.15 35.27
CA ASP A 131 47.57 -4.36 36.08
C ASP A 131 46.85 -5.43 35.26
N ALA A 132 47.59 -6.49 34.96
CA ALA A 132 47.11 -7.58 34.12
C ALA A 132 45.85 -8.27 34.69
N GLU A 133 45.76 -8.41 36.00
CA GLU A 133 44.66 -9.09 36.66
C GLU A 133 43.40 -8.23 36.62
N LYS A 134 43.52 -6.96 37.01
CA LYS A 134 42.41 -6.00 36.99
C LYS A 134 41.88 -5.80 35.57
N GLU A 135 42.77 -5.65 34.59
CA GLU A 135 42.39 -5.51 33.18
C GLU A 135 41.72 -6.78 32.64
N SER A 136 42.18 -7.98 33.02
CA SER A 136 41.54 -9.23 32.65
C SER A 136 40.13 -9.37 33.25
N GLN A 137 39.94 -8.96 34.50
CA GLN A 137 38.64 -8.96 35.15
C GLN A 137 37.68 -7.98 34.46
N GLU A 138 38.16 -6.80 34.08
CA GLU A 138 37.36 -5.80 33.37
C GLU A 138 36.92 -6.30 31.98
N ARG A 139 37.80 -6.97 31.23
CA ARG A 139 37.44 -7.61 29.95
C ARG A 139 36.36 -8.68 30.12
N ASN A 140 36.51 -9.56 31.11
CA ASN A 140 35.49 -10.56 31.44
C ASN A 140 34.16 -9.90 31.82
N ARG A 141 34.21 -8.87 32.67
CA ARG A 141 33.02 -8.11 33.08
C ARG A 141 32.32 -7.47 31.89
N ARG A 142 33.07 -6.82 30.98
CA ARG A 142 32.53 -6.23 29.74
C ARG A 142 31.86 -7.28 28.87
N ALA A 143 32.52 -8.41 28.61
CA ALA A 143 31.96 -9.50 27.81
C ALA A 143 30.68 -10.07 28.44
N SER A 144 30.69 -10.31 29.75
CA SER A 144 29.52 -10.77 30.52
C SER A 144 28.36 -9.77 30.43
N THR A 145 28.62 -8.47 30.66
CA THR A 145 27.60 -7.43 30.53
C THR A 145 27.03 -7.37 29.12
N ALA A 146 27.87 -7.40 28.09
CA ALA A 146 27.42 -7.36 26.70
C ALA A 146 26.56 -8.58 26.33
N LEU A 147 26.91 -9.78 26.82
CA LEU A 147 26.11 -11.00 26.68
C LEU A 147 24.70 -10.83 27.26
N TYR A 148 24.60 -10.36 28.50
CA TYR A 148 23.31 -10.14 29.16
C TYR A 148 22.52 -9.01 28.51
N ASP A 149 23.15 -7.91 28.15
CA ASP A 149 22.49 -6.77 27.52
C ASP A 149 21.90 -7.13 26.18
N PHE A 150 22.64 -7.86 25.34
CA PHE A 150 22.14 -8.38 24.08
C PHE A 150 20.96 -9.34 24.30
N ARG A 151 21.14 -10.35 25.16
CA ARG A 151 20.11 -11.37 25.43
C ARG A 151 18.82 -10.75 25.97
N ASN A 152 18.92 -9.89 26.98
CA ASN A 152 17.76 -9.28 27.62
C ASN A 152 17.03 -8.36 26.65
N PHE A 153 17.78 -7.54 25.89
CA PHE A 153 17.16 -6.68 24.89
C PHE A 153 16.45 -7.49 23.81
N TYR A 154 17.09 -8.54 23.28
CA TYR A 154 16.48 -9.41 22.29
C TYR A 154 15.21 -10.10 22.80
N LEU A 155 15.26 -10.72 23.98
CA LEU A 155 14.10 -11.43 24.54
C LEU A 155 12.90 -10.51 24.78
N LEU A 156 13.14 -9.30 25.29
CA LEU A 156 12.08 -8.31 25.50
C LEU A 156 11.47 -7.79 24.18
N ASN A 157 12.24 -7.83 23.09
CA ASN A 157 11.81 -7.29 21.80
C ASN A 157 11.58 -8.38 20.73
N LYS A 158 11.57 -9.66 21.10
CA LYS A 158 11.48 -10.80 20.17
C LYS A 158 10.23 -10.72 19.26
N LEU A 159 9.15 -10.12 19.75
CA LEU A 159 7.89 -9.92 19.03
C LEU A 159 8.04 -9.09 17.74
N PHE A 160 9.05 -8.21 17.65
CA PHE A 160 9.25 -7.35 16.49
C PHE A 160 9.89 -8.06 15.28
N PHE A 161 10.27 -9.34 15.43
CA PHE A 161 11.01 -10.09 14.45
C PHE A 161 10.21 -11.28 13.90
N PRO A 162 10.35 -11.59 12.59
CA PRO A 162 9.85 -12.85 12.03
C PRO A 162 10.50 -14.07 12.71
N GLN A 163 9.75 -15.16 12.85
CA GLN A 163 10.20 -16.40 13.50
C GLN A 163 11.51 -16.95 12.90
N SER A 164 11.70 -16.82 11.58
CA SER A 164 12.92 -17.27 10.89
C SER A 164 14.17 -16.47 11.30
N ILE A 165 14.01 -15.19 11.61
CA ILE A 165 15.09 -14.32 12.09
C ILE A 165 15.35 -14.57 13.57
N CYS A 166 14.30 -14.77 14.36
CA CYS A 166 14.41 -15.19 15.75
C CYS A 166 15.25 -16.47 15.89
N ALA A 167 14.96 -17.50 15.10
CA ALA A 167 15.71 -18.76 15.13
C ALA A 167 17.20 -18.55 14.81
N TYR A 168 17.51 -17.68 13.85
CA TYR A 168 18.89 -17.35 13.50
C TYR A 168 19.60 -16.54 14.61
N ILE A 169 18.92 -15.59 15.23
CA ILE A 169 19.46 -14.85 16.39
C ILE A 169 19.71 -15.80 17.56
N ASP A 170 18.78 -16.72 17.82
CA ASP A 170 18.91 -17.74 18.88
C ASP A 170 20.16 -18.61 18.64
N GLU A 171 20.41 -19.02 17.39
CA GLU A 171 21.61 -19.78 16.99
C GLU A 171 22.90 -18.99 17.23
N VAL A 172 22.97 -17.75 16.72
CA VAL A 172 24.15 -16.88 16.90
C VAL A 172 24.42 -16.64 18.38
N PHE A 173 23.38 -16.38 19.16
CA PHE A 173 23.51 -16.17 20.60
C PHE A 173 24.04 -17.40 21.32
N THR A 174 23.52 -18.58 20.97
CA THR A 174 23.96 -19.86 21.56
C THR A 174 25.45 -20.08 21.32
N GLU A 175 25.95 -19.75 20.12
CA GLU A 175 27.39 -19.86 19.84
C GLU A 175 28.24 -18.93 20.70
N TYR A 176 27.81 -17.68 20.94
CA TYR A 176 28.51 -16.77 21.85
C TYR A 176 28.49 -17.29 23.29
N TRP A 177 27.32 -17.76 23.73
CA TRP A 177 27.11 -18.26 25.08
C TRP A 177 28.01 -19.47 25.35
N ASP A 178 27.97 -20.48 24.48
CA ASP A 178 28.72 -21.72 24.63
C ASP A 178 30.23 -21.46 24.59
N LYS A 179 30.69 -20.66 23.63
CA LYS A 179 32.13 -20.29 23.52
C LYS A 179 32.60 -19.46 24.70
N GLY A 180 31.78 -18.52 25.17
CA GLY A 180 32.09 -17.73 26.36
C GLY A 180 32.20 -18.59 27.61
N TRP A 181 31.26 -19.50 27.80
CA TRP A 181 31.30 -20.47 28.90
C TRP A 181 32.54 -21.36 28.83
N ASP A 182 32.82 -21.94 27.66
CA ASP A 182 33.96 -22.81 27.42
C ASP A 182 35.30 -22.11 27.66
N PHE A 183 35.43 -20.87 27.21
CA PHE A 183 36.63 -20.05 27.39
C PHE A 183 36.82 -19.69 28.86
N GLY A 184 35.79 -19.15 29.53
CA GLY A 184 35.85 -18.76 30.93
C GLY A 184 36.17 -19.94 31.84
N TYR A 185 35.52 -21.09 31.61
CA TYR A 185 35.81 -22.32 32.34
C TYR A 185 37.28 -22.74 32.21
N ARG A 186 37.82 -22.77 30.98
CA ARG A 186 39.23 -23.15 30.74
C ARG A 186 40.20 -22.14 31.33
N GLN A 187 39.92 -20.85 31.20
CA GLN A 187 40.71 -19.76 31.77
C GLN A 187 40.81 -19.91 33.29
N ASP A 188 39.70 -20.16 33.98
CA ASP A 188 39.68 -20.34 35.43
C ASP A 188 40.47 -21.58 35.87
N ARG A 189 40.36 -22.70 35.13
CA ARG A 189 41.12 -23.93 35.40
C ARG A 189 42.62 -23.75 35.21
N ILE A 190 43.03 -22.97 34.20
CA ILE A 190 44.44 -22.61 34.00
C ILE A 190 44.94 -21.76 35.17
N ARG A 191 44.15 -20.75 35.57
CA ARG A 191 44.51 -19.84 36.66
C ARG A 191 44.55 -20.52 38.03
N SER A 192 43.77 -21.58 38.25
CA SER A 192 43.79 -22.34 39.51
C SER A 192 45.07 -23.16 39.70
N GLY A 193 45.92 -23.29 38.68
CA GLY A 193 47.21 -23.97 38.75
C GLY A 193 47.12 -25.49 39.01
N SER A 194 45.94 -26.08 38.87
CA SER A 194 45.66 -27.48 39.27
C SER A 194 45.72 -28.48 38.10
N LEU A 195 46.27 -28.07 36.95
CA LEU A 195 46.30 -28.86 35.72
C LEU A 195 47.63 -29.58 35.53
N THR A 196 47.59 -30.80 34.99
CA THR A 196 48.80 -31.47 34.49
C THR A 196 49.26 -30.83 33.17
N GLY A 197 50.50 -31.08 32.75
CA GLY A 197 51.08 -30.48 31.54
C GLY A 197 50.27 -30.75 30.26
N ASP A 198 49.75 -31.98 30.09
CA ASP A 198 48.94 -32.34 28.92
C ASP A 198 47.59 -31.61 28.90
N TYR A 199 46.91 -31.51 30.05
CA TYR A 199 45.65 -30.76 30.16
C TYR A 199 45.86 -29.26 29.95
N TYR A 200 46.96 -28.71 30.46
CA TYR A 200 47.30 -27.30 30.26
C TYR A 200 47.46 -26.97 28.78
N LYS A 201 48.22 -27.79 28.04
CA LYS A 201 48.42 -27.61 26.60
C LYS A 201 47.10 -27.74 25.83
N SER A 202 46.30 -28.76 26.13
CA SER A 202 44.99 -28.95 25.49
C SER A 202 44.06 -27.77 25.72
N TYR A 203 44.04 -27.17 26.91
CA TYR A 203 43.18 -26.02 27.20
C TYR A 203 43.63 -24.76 26.47
N LEU A 204 44.93 -24.54 26.32
CA LEU A 204 45.45 -23.43 25.51
C LEU A 204 45.09 -23.58 24.03
N GLU A 205 45.18 -24.79 23.48
CA GLU A 205 44.78 -25.09 22.09
C GLU A 205 43.28 -24.82 21.89
N ASP A 206 42.44 -25.29 22.81
CA ASP A 206 41.00 -25.03 22.78
C ASP A 206 40.67 -23.53 22.86
N MET A 207 41.31 -22.80 23.79
CA MET A 207 41.10 -21.35 23.93
C MET A 207 41.53 -20.59 22.68
N SER A 208 42.66 -20.97 22.08
CA SER A 208 43.12 -20.40 20.80
C SER A 208 42.12 -20.67 19.69
N LYS A 209 41.55 -21.88 19.62
CA LYS A 209 40.52 -22.23 18.64
C LYS A 209 39.25 -21.40 18.86
N ILE A 210 38.80 -21.23 20.10
CA ILE A 210 37.64 -20.40 20.42
C ILE A 210 37.86 -18.95 19.93
N SER A 211 39.03 -18.37 20.22
CA SER A 211 39.36 -17.01 19.77
C SER A 211 39.36 -16.90 18.24
N ASP A 212 39.95 -17.87 17.53
CA ASP A 212 39.96 -17.92 16.07
C ASP A 212 38.54 -18.00 15.48
N GLU A 213 37.69 -18.85 16.06
CA GLU A 213 36.29 -18.98 15.62
C GLU A 213 35.49 -17.70 15.86
N LEU A 214 35.63 -17.07 17.03
CA LEU A 214 34.99 -15.80 17.35
C LEU A 214 35.46 -14.69 16.40
N LYS A 215 36.74 -14.66 16.03
CA LYS A 215 37.31 -13.62 15.18
C LYS A 215 37.01 -13.82 13.70
N ASN A 216 36.95 -15.06 13.22
CA ASN A 216 36.91 -15.34 11.78
C ASN A 216 35.58 -15.91 11.30
N LYS A 217 34.85 -16.67 12.14
CA LYS A 217 33.59 -17.31 11.73
C LYS A 217 32.36 -16.51 12.13
N LEU A 218 32.32 -16.01 13.37
CA LEU A 218 31.16 -15.26 13.87
C LEU A 218 30.87 -13.94 13.13
N PRO A 219 31.85 -13.19 12.59
CA PRO A 219 31.54 -12.00 11.78
C PRO A 219 30.73 -12.33 10.53
N ILE A 220 30.92 -13.52 9.94
CA ILE A 220 30.16 -13.97 8.78
C ILE A 220 28.67 -14.09 9.14
N LYS A 221 28.37 -14.67 10.32
CA LYS A 221 27.00 -14.75 10.82
C LYS A 221 26.41 -13.38 11.16
N ILE A 222 27.22 -12.45 11.68
CA ILE A 222 26.78 -11.06 11.90
C ILE A 222 26.42 -10.40 10.58
N ALA A 223 27.24 -10.56 9.53
CA ALA A 223 26.99 -9.99 8.21
C ALA A 223 25.72 -10.58 7.55
N GLU A 224 25.47 -11.88 7.73
CA GLU A 224 24.22 -12.51 7.30
C GLU A 224 23.00 -11.93 8.04
N LEU A 225 23.12 -11.71 9.36
CA LEU A 225 22.05 -11.08 10.15
C LEU A 225 21.83 -9.62 9.74
N GLU A 226 22.91 -8.87 9.48
CA GLU A 226 22.85 -7.51 8.96
C GLU A 226 22.09 -7.47 7.63
N THR A 227 22.38 -8.40 6.73
CA THR A 227 21.67 -8.53 5.45
C THR A 227 20.17 -8.78 5.67
N LYS A 228 19.80 -9.64 6.63
CA LYS A 228 18.40 -9.88 7.00
C LYS A 228 17.75 -8.63 7.57
N PHE A 229 18.48 -7.85 8.39
CA PHE A 229 17.99 -6.58 8.95
C PHE A 229 17.81 -5.50 7.88
N ARG A 230 18.77 -5.32 6.96
CA ARG A 230 18.64 -4.39 5.82
C ARG A 230 17.42 -4.70 4.95
N LYS A 231 17.16 -5.98 4.69
CA LYS A 231 15.96 -6.45 3.98
C LYS A 231 14.66 -6.10 4.71
N ILE A 232 14.65 -6.14 6.04
CA ILE A 232 13.49 -5.70 6.82
C ILE A 232 13.27 -4.19 6.70
N LEU A 233 14.37 -3.44 6.72
CA LEU A 233 14.37 -1.99 6.70
C LEU A 233 14.16 -1.41 5.29
N ASN A 234 14.07 -2.26 4.26
CA ASN A 234 14.02 -1.87 2.85
C ASN A 234 15.15 -0.90 2.47
N VAL A 235 16.37 -1.16 2.97
CA VAL A 235 17.57 -0.46 2.52
C VAL A 235 18.05 -1.19 1.27
N GLU A 236 17.67 -0.69 0.10
CA GLU A 236 18.13 -1.19 -1.19
C GLU A 236 19.51 -0.60 -1.52
N ASP A 237 20.38 -1.40 -2.14
CA ASP A 237 21.62 -0.89 -2.72
C ASP A 237 21.24 -0.07 -3.97
N GLU A 238 21.62 1.21 -4.02
CA GLU A 238 21.45 2.03 -5.22
C GLU A 238 22.24 1.37 -6.37
N LEU A 239 21.52 0.95 -7.43
CA LEU A 239 22.08 0.41 -8.68
C LEU A 239 22.70 1.51 -9.54
#